data_AF-A0A8S2UC52-F1
#
_entry.id   AF-A0A8S2UC52-F1
#
_cell.length_a   1.000
_cell.length_b   1.000
_cell.length_c   1.000
_cell.angle_alpha   90.00
_cell.angle_beta   90.00
_cell.angle_gamma   90.00
#
_symmetry.space_group_name_H-M   'P 1'
#
loop_
_entity.id
_entity.type
_entity.pdbx_description
1 polymer ?
#
loop_
_entity_poly.entity_id
_entity_poly.type
_entity_poly.pdbx_seq_one_letter_code
_entity_poly.pdbx_strand_id
1 'polypeptide(L)'
;QLVPTTPDDPSSQYNRDAWENLQTFDKPFLTLFSDSDPITAGAEKFLQMLIPGAKNQAHATIIHAGHFLQEDKPHDIVQHLVKFINDNPLPNYSKL
;
A
#
# COMPACT_ATOMS: atom_id res chain seq x y z
N GLN A 1 -22.62 -8.88 -2.69
CA GLN A 1 -21.69 -8.59 -1.57
C GLN A 1 -20.41 -8.05 -2.20
N LEU A 2 -19.88 -6.90 -1.77
CA LEU A 2 -18.74 -6.24 -2.44
C LEU A 2 -17.38 -6.84 -2.06
N VAL A 3 -17.33 -7.58 -0.95
CA VAL A 3 -16.12 -8.27 -0.48
C VAL A 3 -16.35 -9.76 -0.68
N PRO A 4 -15.74 -10.38 -1.71
CA PRO A 4 -15.84 -11.81 -1.90
C PRO A 4 -15.13 -12.52 -0.73
N THR A 5 -15.84 -13.44 -0.08
CA THR A 5 -15.32 -14.22 1.06
C THR A 5 -14.95 -15.66 0.66
N THR A 6 -15.22 -16.06 -0.57
CA THR A 6 -14.85 -17.36 -1.13
C THR A 6 -14.15 -17.19 -2.48
N PRO A 7 -13.22 -18.09 -2.86
CA PRO A 7 -12.54 -18.03 -4.17
C PRO A 7 -13.48 -18.06 -5.37
N ASP A 8 -14.61 -18.77 -5.22
CA ASP A 8 -15.62 -19.00 -6.27
C ASP A 8 -16.70 -17.91 -6.33
N ASP A 9 -16.66 -16.91 -5.44
CA ASP A 9 -17.54 -15.75 -5.57
C ASP A 9 -17.27 -15.09 -6.94
N PRO A 10 -18.31 -14.81 -7.77
CA PRO A 10 -18.13 -14.16 -9.07
C PRO A 10 -17.36 -12.83 -8.97
N SER A 11 -17.48 -12.13 -7.85
CA SER A 11 -16.79 -10.86 -7.57
C SER A 11 -15.28 -11.05 -7.36
N SER A 12 -14.82 -12.27 -7.09
CA SER A 12 -13.39 -12.60 -6.96
C SER A 12 -12.63 -12.45 -8.28
N GLN A 13 -13.30 -12.50 -9.43
CA GLN A 13 -12.63 -12.30 -10.71
C GLN A 13 -12.04 -10.89 -10.83
N TYR A 14 -12.80 -9.87 -10.42
CA TYR A 14 -12.29 -8.49 -10.42
C TYR A 14 -11.07 -8.31 -9.53
N ASN A 15 -11.01 -9.02 -8.40
CA ASN A 15 -9.82 -9.01 -7.52
C ASN A 15 -8.62 -9.70 -8.19
N ARG A 16 -8.83 -10.81 -8.90
CA ARG A 16 -7.78 -11.49 -9.66
C ARG A 16 -7.22 -10.59 -10.77
N ASP A 17 -8.09 -9.95 -11.55
CA ASP A 17 -7.70 -9.05 -12.63
C ASP A 17 -6.94 -7.82 -12.08
N ALA A 18 -7.34 -7.30 -10.92
CA ALA A 18 -6.60 -6.23 -10.24
C ALA A 18 -5.18 -6.69 -9.81
N TRP A 19 -5.04 -7.93 -9.33
CA TRP A 19 -3.74 -8.49 -8.98
C TRP A 19 -2.79 -8.65 -10.16
N GLU A 20 -3.28 -8.92 -11.37
CA GLU A 20 -2.44 -8.95 -12.59
C GLU A 20 -1.84 -7.56 -12.87
N ASN A 21 -2.64 -6.49 -12.69
CA ASN A 21 -2.16 -5.12 -12.84
C ASN A 21 -1.17 -4.73 -11.72
N LEU A 22 -1.46 -5.08 -10.46
CA LEU A 22 -0.56 -4.78 -9.33
C LEU A 22 0.80 -5.48 -9.45
N GLN A 23 0.85 -6.69 -10.00
CA GLN A 23 2.10 -7.43 -10.24
C GLN A 23 2.99 -6.80 -11.32
N THR A 24 2.44 -5.90 -12.14
CA THR A 24 3.19 -5.14 -13.15
C THR A 24 3.32 -3.66 -12.81
N PHE A 25 2.78 -3.23 -11.67
CA PHE A 25 2.82 -1.83 -11.24
C PHE A 25 4.23 -1.47 -10.74
N ASP A 26 4.93 -0.65 -11.53
CA ASP A 26 6.33 -0.27 -11.33
C ASP A 26 6.51 1.15 -10.77
N LYS A 27 5.42 1.92 -10.67
CA LYS A 27 5.44 3.24 -10.03
C LYS A 27 5.63 3.12 -8.52
N PRO A 28 6.22 4.14 -7.85
CA PRO A 28 6.46 4.12 -6.42
C PRO A 28 5.23 3.67 -5.59
N PHE A 29 5.43 2.68 -4.73
CA PHE A 29 4.39 2.09 -3.88
C PHE A 29 4.87 2.01 -2.42
N LEU A 30 4.20 2.72 -1.52
CA LEU A 30 4.54 2.77 -0.10
C LEU A 30 3.57 1.95 0.74
N THR A 31 4.07 1.33 1.81
CA THR A 31 3.25 0.68 2.86
C THR A 31 3.53 1.34 4.20
N LEU A 32 2.47 1.71 4.92
CA LEU A 32 2.50 2.31 6.26
C LEU A 32 1.49 1.61 7.16
N PHE A 33 1.68 0.31 7.39
CA PHE A 33 0.79 -0.50 8.24
C PHE A 33 1.08 -0.21 9.71
N SER A 34 0.13 -0.46 10.61
CA SER A 34 0.32 -0.26 12.04
C SER A 34 0.72 -1.53 12.78
N ASP A 35 1.28 -1.38 13.98
CA ASP A 35 1.73 -2.50 14.83
C ASP A 35 0.60 -3.21 15.59
N SER A 36 -0.58 -2.59 15.67
CA SER A 36 -1.69 -3.04 16.52
C SER A 36 -3.00 -3.28 15.74
N ASP A 37 -2.91 -3.59 14.44
CA ASP A 37 -4.06 -4.00 13.62
C ASP A 37 -4.01 -5.51 13.26
N PRO A 38 -4.67 -6.40 14.03
CA PRO A 38 -4.68 -7.82 13.74
C PRO A 38 -5.45 -8.19 12.47
N ILE A 39 -6.31 -7.30 11.94
CA ILE A 39 -7.11 -7.58 10.73
C ILE A 39 -6.21 -7.60 9.48
N THR A 40 -5.21 -6.71 9.44
CA THR A 40 -4.36 -6.51 8.25
C THR A 40 -2.89 -6.88 8.46
N ALA A 41 -2.52 -7.29 9.69
CA ALA A 41 -1.15 -7.68 10.05
C ALA A 41 -0.53 -8.69 9.07
N GLY A 42 0.65 -8.36 8.54
CA GLY A 42 1.44 -9.21 7.66
C GLY A 42 1.11 -9.05 6.17
N ALA A 43 -0.01 -8.41 5.81
CA ALA A 43 -0.37 -8.17 4.41
C ALA A 43 0.65 -7.27 3.70
N GLU A 44 1.32 -6.37 4.43
CA GLU A 44 2.35 -5.48 3.90
C GLU A 44 3.50 -6.23 3.24
N LYS A 45 3.86 -7.42 3.76
CA LYS A 45 4.95 -8.23 3.21
C LYS A 45 4.59 -8.82 1.86
N PHE A 46 3.35 -9.30 1.72
CA PHE A 46 2.85 -9.81 0.45
C PHE A 46 2.78 -8.72 -0.60
N LEU A 47 2.28 -7.52 -0.23
CA LEU A 47 2.24 -6.37 -1.13
C LEU A 47 3.64 -5.97 -1.60
N GLN A 48 4.59 -5.82 -0.67
CA GLN A 48 5.97 -5.45 -0.99
C GLN A 48 6.70 -6.48 -1.86
N MET A 49 6.39 -7.76 -1.68
CA MET A 49 6.97 -8.84 -2.46
C MET A 49 6.43 -8.88 -3.90
N LEU A 50 5.13 -8.65 -4.08
CA LEU A 50 4.43 -8.86 -5.34
C LEU A 50 4.35 -7.62 -6.23
N ILE A 51 4.40 -6.41 -5.64
CA ILE A 51 4.27 -5.15 -6.38
C ILE A 51 5.67 -4.60 -6.69
N PRO A 52 6.12 -4.57 -7.95
CA PRO A 52 7.49 -4.14 -8.29
C PRO A 52 7.83 -2.74 -7.79
N GLY A 53 6.89 -1.81 -7.86
CA GLY A 53 7.02 -0.42 -7.43
C GLY A 53 7.24 -0.22 -5.93
N ALA A 54 7.07 -1.26 -5.12
CA ALA A 54 7.39 -1.24 -3.70
C ALA A 54 8.90 -1.31 -3.44
N LYS A 55 9.68 -1.86 -4.37
CA LYS A 55 11.14 -2.02 -4.16
C LYS A 55 11.81 -0.67 -3.92
N ASN A 56 12.70 -0.65 -2.93
CA ASN A 56 13.48 0.51 -2.52
C ASN A 56 12.66 1.71 -2.02
N GLN A 57 11.41 1.52 -1.63
CA GLN A 57 10.61 2.56 -0.97
C GLN A 57 10.83 2.54 0.55
N ALA A 58 10.68 3.71 1.18
CA ALA A 58 10.89 3.88 2.61
C ALA A 58 9.69 3.40 3.46
N HIS A 59 9.36 2.11 3.34
CA HIS A 59 8.30 1.45 4.12
C HIS A 59 8.52 1.62 5.62
N ALA A 60 7.43 1.71 6.38
CA ALA A 60 7.48 1.80 7.83
C ALA A 60 6.28 1.12 8.49
N THR A 61 6.48 0.67 9.72
CA THR A 61 5.38 0.32 10.62
C THR A 61 5.07 1.51 11.52
N ILE A 62 3.81 1.92 11.57
CA ILE A 62 3.33 2.98 12.46
C ILE A 62 3.14 2.39 13.85
N ILE A 63 3.96 2.84 14.80
CA ILE A 63 4.04 2.30 16.16
C ILE A 63 2.96 2.93 17.05
N HIS A 64 2.36 2.13 17.92
CA HIS A 64 1.26 2.53 18.82
C HIS A 64 0.03 3.06 18.06
N ALA A 65 -0.38 2.34 17.01
CA ALA A 65 -1.58 2.63 16.24
C ALA A 65 -2.36 1.36 15.92
N GLY A 66 -3.70 1.44 15.96
CA GLY A 66 -4.59 0.33 15.64
C GLY A 66 -5.01 0.31 14.18
N HIS A 67 -6.21 -0.24 13.93
CA HIS A 67 -6.80 -0.33 12.59
C HIS A 67 -7.09 1.05 11.98
N PHE A 68 -7.51 2.01 12.80
CA PHE A 68 -7.74 3.39 12.39
C PHE A 68 -6.51 4.26 12.65
N LEU A 69 -5.36 3.84 12.09
CA LEU A 69 -4.06 4.48 12.34
C LEU A 69 -4.01 5.99 12.06
N GLN A 70 -4.86 6.50 11.17
CA GLN A 70 -5.00 7.93 10.91
C GLN A 70 -5.56 8.72 12.10
N GLU A 71 -6.34 8.10 12.99
CA GLU A 71 -6.83 8.73 14.21
C GLU A 71 -5.76 8.71 15.31
N ASP A 72 -5.01 7.61 15.40
CA ASP A 72 -3.98 7.43 16.43
C ASP A 72 -2.70 8.24 16.14
N LYS A 73 -2.26 8.25 14.87
CA LYS A 73 -0.96 8.78 14.41
C LYS A 73 -1.05 9.61 13.12
N PRO A 74 -1.94 10.62 13.05
CA PRO A 74 -2.12 11.42 11.83
C PRO A 74 -0.82 12.11 11.37
N HIS A 75 -0.06 12.67 12.30
CA HIS A 75 1.16 13.42 11.99
C HIS A 75 2.27 12.51 11.45
N ASP A 76 2.46 11.32 12.01
CA ASP A 76 3.48 10.37 11.58
C ASP A 76 3.20 9.92 10.14
N ILE A 77 1.94 9.60 9.83
CA ILE A 77 1.50 9.22 8.48
C ILE A 77 1.78 10.36 7.49
N VAL A 78 1.41 11.60 7.83
CA VAL A 78 1.67 12.76 6.97
C VAL A 78 3.17 12.96 6.72
N GLN A 79 4.00 12.81 7.73
CA GLN A 79 5.46 12.94 7.58
C GLN A 79 6.01 11.90 6.59
N HIS A 80 5.59 10.64 6.72
CA HIS A 80 6.00 9.59 5.79
C HIS A 80 5.51 9.85 4.35
N LEU A 81 4.26 10.30 4.19
CA LEU A 81 3.69 10.62 2.87
C LEU A 81 4.41 11.79 2.21
N VAL A 82 4.66 12.89 2.93
CA VAL A 82 5.39 14.05 2.40
C VAL A 82 6.80 13.63 1.99
N LYS A 83 7.49 12.84 2.83
CA LYS A 83 8.80 12.32 2.48
C LYS A 83 8.75 11.47 1.21
N PHE A 84 7.80 10.55 1.11
CA PHE A 84 7.63 9.69 -0.05
C PHE A 84 7.39 10.47 -1.34
N ILE A 85 6.55 11.52 -1.30
CA ILE A 85 6.31 12.39 -2.45
C ILE A 85 7.59 13.12 -2.87
N ASN A 86 8.36 13.64 -1.90
CA ASN A 86 9.61 14.35 -2.17
C ASN A 86 10.72 13.43 -2.72
N ASP A 87 10.78 12.18 -2.23
CA ASP A 87 11.75 11.18 -2.70
C ASP A 87 11.40 10.64 -4.10
N ASN A 88 10.15 10.78 -4.54
CA ASN A 88 9.63 10.28 -5.82
C ASN A 88 9.04 11.42 -6.67
N PRO A 89 9.86 12.40 -7.11
CA PRO A 89 9.38 13.51 -7.92
C PRO A 89 8.80 13.01 -9.24
N LEU A 90 7.70 13.63 -9.68
CA LEU A 90 7.13 13.33 -10.99
C LEU A 90 8.14 13.64 -12.10
N PRO A 91 8.13 12.89 -13.21
CA PRO A 91 8.93 13.22 -14.38
C PRO A 91 8.64 14.65 -14.82
N ASN A 92 9.67 15.40 -15.21
CA ASN A 92 9.45 16.73 -15.75
C ASN A 92 8.87 16.65 -17.16
N TYR A 93 7.54 16.72 -17.26
CA TYR A 93 6.79 16.65 -18.52
C TYR A 93 7.05 17.83 -19.47
N SER A 94 7.76 18.89 -19.04
CA SER A 94 8.14 20.01 -19.90
C SER A 94 9.39 19.75 -20.76
N LYS A 95 9.96 18.54 -20.70
CA LYS A 95 11.16 18.12 -21.45
C LYS A 95 10.91 16.93 -22.40
N LEU A 96 9.64 16.56 -22.60
CA LEU A 96 9.18 15.65 -23.65
C LEU A 96 8.72 16.47 -24.85
#